data_AF-A0A9P1IJX3-F1
#
_entry.id   AF-A0A9P1IJX3-F1
#
_cell.length_a   1.000
_cell.length_b   1.000
_cell.length_c   1.000
_cell.angle_alpha   90.00
_cell.angle_beta   90.00
_cell.angle_gamma   90.00
#
_symmetry.space_group_name_H-M   'P 1'
#
loop_
_entity.id
_entity.type
_entity.pdbx_description
1 polymer ?
#
loop_
_entity_poly.entity_id
_entity_poly.type
_entity_poly.pdbx_seq_one_letter_code
_entity_poly.pdbx_strand_id
1 'polypeptide(L)'
;MSVNEAISDDLFKQLFRLFSLFADRTNGATCKPAQAEFLIDELLRELRRQTTPKVHDLPDDVTFNEFLNLLQVIFPDREDLQISTSRVFERFINHVIGKGFVLFRKVSSKKGCLNFLRKNCNSRWIFGWCQIEPGIVRLKETNGKEYQIEINEETIIEPPTSDGEQCVWMIISSPEITYQFSHLDPIQAQLFVKDMRLSKDYNNRDVLADFDYKRSMKMRPRDEKIRKELEKDKERLEVELEEERKNRLDEEIVRGLTTRLLKQEMEKSEQMQQVIFELRNKLDHENGHEATIEEKVLVKQESEAFENEEIEIILPSREDQIQQYAYHLYASQADDHITSDEEEIWKQNYNLIVSTQSV
;
A
#
# COMPACT_ATOMS: atom_id res chain seq x y z
N MET A 1 -38.34 -3.44 -15.18
CA MET A 1 -38.32 -4.32 -13.99
C MET A 1 -39.16 -3.65 -12.91
N SER A 2 -40.13 -4.34 -12.32
CA SER A 2 -41.07 -3.72 -11.38
C SER A 2 -40.46 -3.63 -9.97
N VAL A 3 -40.74 -2.54 -9.27
CA VAL A 3 -40.24 -2.21 -7.90
C VAL A 3 -40.53 -3.33 -6.88
N ASN A 4 -41.53 -4.18 -7.14
CA ASN A 4 -41.93 -5.26 -6.24
C ASN A 4 -41.05 -6.52 -6.32
N GLU A 5 -40.29 -6.75 -7.40
CA GLU A 5 -39.31 -7.86 -7.46
C GLU A 5 -38.02 -7.52 -6.70
N ALA A 6 -37.63 -6.24 -6.65
CA ALA A 6 -36.45 -5.75 -5.93
C ALA A 6 -36.55 -5.91 -4.39
N ILE A 7 -37.76 -5.96 -3.84
CA ILE A 7 -38.01 -6.17 -2.40
C ILE A 7 -37.86 -7.65 -2.00
N SER A 8 -37.89 -8.57 -2.97
CA SER A 8 -37.77 -10.01 -2.70
C SER A 8 -36.32 -10.47 -2.50
N ASP A 9 -35.36 -9.69 -3.00
CA ASP A 9 -33.95 -10.01 -2.99
C ASP A 9 -33.30 -9.70 -1.64
N ASP A 10 -32.64 -10.70 -1.06
CA ASP A 10 -32.07 -10.65 0.28
C ASP A 10 -30.98 -9.58 0.41
N LEU A 11 -30.29 -9.26 -0.69
CA LEU A 11 -29.34 -8.16 -0.76
C LEU A 11 -29.99 -6.82 -0.40
N PHE A 12 -31.12 -6.49 -1.03
CA PHE A 12 -31.82 -5.22 -0.77
C PHE A 12 -32.40 -5.17 0.64
N LYS A 13 -32.87 -6.29 1.18
CA LYS A 13 -33.33 -6.36 2.57
C LYS A 13 -32.19 -6.10 3.56
N GLN A 14 -31.01 -6.66 3.31
CA GLN A 14 -29.83 -6.42 4.14
C GLN A 14 -29.37 -4.96 4.06
N LEU A 15 -29.27 -4.40 2.85
CA LEU A 15 -28.92 -3.00 2.62
C LEU A 15 -29.91 -2.06 3.29
N PHE A 16 -31.21 -2.33 3.18
CA PHE A 16 -32.25 -1.50 3.81
C PHE A 16 -32.15 -1.52 5.33
N ARG A 17 -31.89 -2.68 5.93
CA ARG A 17 -31.69 -2.81 7.38
C ARG A 17 -30.42 -2.09 7.85
N LEU A 18 -29.32 -2.21 7.10
CA LEU A 18 -28.08 -1.47 7.37
C LEU A 18 -28.32 0.03 7.29
N PHE A 19 -28.94 0.50 6.22
CA PHE A 19 -29.28 1.91 6.06
C PHE A 19 -30.16 2.41 7.21
N SER A 20 -31.20 1.66 7.56
CA SER A 20 -32.13 2.00 8.65
C SER A 20 -31.49 2.01 10.04
N LEU A 21 -30.36 1.31 10.24
CA LEU A 21 -29.62 1.33 11.50
C LEU A 21 -29.01 2.70 11.76
N PHE A 22 -28.55 3.37 10.70
CA PHE A 22 -27.89 4.67 10.79
C PHE A 22 -28.82 5.84 10.46
N ALA A 23 -29.92 5.59 9.77
CA ALA A 23 -30.91 6.62 9.43
C ALA A 23 -31.45 7.33 10.68
N ASP A 24 -31.60 8.65 10.56
CA ASP A 24 -32.16 9.46 11.63
C ASP A 24 -33.67 9.20 11.72
N ARG A 25 -34.11 8.71 12.88
CA ARG A 25 -35.53 8.40 13.11
C ARG A 25 -36.38 9.67 13.18
N THR A 26 -35.78 10.84 13.43
CA THR A 26 -36.52 12.11 13.50
C THR A 26 -36.78 12.72 12.12
N ASN A 27 -35.96 12.42 11.11
CA ASN A 27 -36.04 13.00 9.78
C ASN A 27 -36.54 11.98 8.73
N GLY A 28 -37.67 11.31 9.00
CA GLY A 28 -38.34 10.52 7.96
C GLY A 28 -37.53 9.33 7.40
N ALA A 29 -36.60 8.77 8.19
CA ALA A 29 -35.71 7.68 7.80
C ALA A 29 -34.72 8.04 6.68
N THR A 30 -34.15 9.25 6.71
CA THR A 30 -33.01 9.65 5.88
C THR A 30 -31.69 9.52 6.64
N CYS A 31 -30.60 9.34 5.91
CA CYS A 31 -29.24 9.38 6.44
C CYS A 31 -28.60 10.75 6.12
N LYS A 32 -27.76 11.25 7.01
CA LYS A 32 -26.88 12.38 6.68
C LYS A 32 -25.81 11.93 5.66
N PRO A 33 -25.26 12.85 4.84
CA PRO A 33 -24.17 12.56 3.90
C PRO A 33 -23.04 11.74 4.53
N ALA A 34 -22.54 12.17 5.70
CA ALA A 34 -21.44 11.50 6.40
C ALA A 34 -21.75 10.03 6.75
N GLN A 35 -23.01 9.71 7.08
CA GLN A 35 -23.42 8.35 7.42
C GLN A 35 -23.54 7.47 6.17
N ALA A 36 -24.04 8.03 5.07
CA ALA A 36 -24.08 7.34 3.78
C ALA A 36 -22.65 7.07 3.26
N GLU A 37 -21.77 8.07 3.32
CA GLU A 37 -20.33 7.94 3.00
C GLU A 37 -19.67 6.88 3.87
N PHE A 38 -19.93 6.90 5.18
CA PHE A 38 -19.41 5.90 6.11
C PHE A 38 -19.81 4.48 5.69
N LEU A 39 -21.09 4.25 5.35
CA LEU A 39 -21.56 2.95 4.90
C LEU A 39 -20.91 2.50 3.58
N ILE A 40 -20.77 3.41 2.61
CA ILE A 40 -20.10 3.13 1.34
C ILE A 40 -18.65 2.73 1.57
N ASP A 41 -17.97 3.46 2.45
CA ASP A 41 -16.57 3.19 2.76
C ASP A 41 -16.36 1.85 3.48
N GLU A 42 -17.26 1.47 4.39
CA GLU A 42 -17.19 0.16 5.02
C GLU A 42 -17.45 -0.97 3.99
N LEU A 43 -18.37 -0.76 3.03
CA LEU A 43 -18.59 -1.71 1.93
C LEU A 43 -17.35 -1.83 1.02
N LEU A 44 -16.74 -0.71 0.63
CA LEU A 44 -15.52 -0.70 -0.20
C LEU A 44 -14.33 -1.33 0.52
N ARG A 45 -14.19 -1.08 1.82
CA ARG A 45 -13.13 -1.63 2.67
C ARG A 45 -13.16 -3.14 2.73
N GLU A 46 -14.35 -3.74 2.78
CA GLU A 46 -14.50 -5.21 2.77
C GLU A 46 -13.98 -5.86 1.47
N LEU A 47 -14.04 -5.13 0.35
CA LEU A 47 -13.43 -5.55 -0.92
C LEU A 47 -11.97 -5.14 -1.06
N ARG A 48 -11.37 -4.56 -0.02
CA ARG A 48 -10.02 -3.97 -0.05
C ARG A 48 -9.87 -2.90 -1.14
N ARG A 49 -10.97 -2.26 -1.53
CA ARG A 49 -10.95 -1.12 -2.45
C ARG A 49 -10.58 0.13 -1.67
N GLN A 50 -9.77 1.00 -2.28
CA GLN A 50 -9.47 2.29 -1.68
C GLN A 50 -10.76 3.09 -1.52
N THR A 51 -10.98 3.64 -0.33
CA THR A 51 -12.05 4.60 -0.09
C THR A 51 -11.78 5.81 -0.96
N THR A 52 -12.61 6.06 -1.97
CA THR A 52 -12.41 7.20 -2.86
C THR A 52 -12.73 8.48 -2.08
N PRO A 53 -11.77 9.41 -1.89
CA PRO A 53 -12.00 10.63 -1.10
C PRO A 53 -12.92 11.65 -1.79
N LYS A 54 -13.48 11.31 -2.95
CA LYS A 54 -14.32 12.18 -3.77
C LYS A 54 -15.11 11.34 -4.76
N VAL A 55 -16.42 11.18 -4.59
CA VAL A 55 -17.29 10.98 -5.77
C VAL A 55 -18.71 11.56 -5.59
N HIS A 56 -19.19 11.84 -4.37
CA HIS A 56 -20.64 12.05 -4.19
C HIS A 56 -20.97 13.36 -3.48
N ASP A 57 -21.39 14.37 -4.26
CA ASP A 57 -22.19 15.47 -3.71
C ASP A 57 -23.54 14.89 -3.28
N LEU A 58 -23.56 14.31 -2.08
CA LEU A 58 -24.77 13.75 -1.49
C LEU A 58 -25.66 14.90 -0.98
N PRO A 59 -26.99 14.80 -1.18
CA PRO A 59 -27.92 15.76 -0.60
C PRO A 59 -27.89 15.69 0.93
N ASP A 60 -28.25 16.80 1.59
CA ASP A 60 -28.25 16.91 3.06
C ASP A 60 -29.08 15.82 3.76
N ASP A 61 -30.10 15.31 3.08
CA ASP A 61 -30.93 14.19 3.51
C ASP A 61 -30.90 13.09 2.42
N VAL A 62 -30.05 12.08 2.62
CA VAL A 62 -29.92 10.95 1.69
C VAL A 62 -31.01 9.93 1.96
N THR A 63 -31.83 9.64 0.96
CA THR A 63 -32.84 8.58 1.00
C THR A 63 -32.24 7.22 0.65
N PHE A 64 -32.91 6.13 1.02
CA PHE A 64 -32.46 4.78 0.66
C PHE A 64 -32.37 4.58 -0.86
N ASN A 65 -33.27 5.17 -1.65
CA ASN A 65 -33.23 5.06 -3.11
C ASN A 65 -32.02 5.76 -3.72
N GLU A 66 -31.64 6.92 -3.21
CA GLU A 66 -30.43 7.63 -3.65
C GLU A 66 -29.18 6.84 -3.27
N PHE A 67 -29.14 6.30 -2.05
CA PHE A 67 -28.06 5.41 -1.61
C PHE A 67 -27.93 4.18 -2.51
N LEU A 68 -29.04 3.52 -2.86
CA LEU A 68 -29.04 2.37 -3.78
C LEU A 68 -28.56 2.73 -5.18
N ASN A 69 -29.02 3.85 -5.74
CA ASN A 69 -28.58 4.31 -7.06
C ASN A 69 -27.06 4.56 -7.07
N LEU A 70 -26.53 5.12 -5.99
CA LEU A 70 -25.11 5.32 -5.82
C LEU A 70 -24.33 3.99 -5.79
N LEU A 71 -24.82 3.02 -5.01
CA LEU A 71 -24.21 1.70 -4.92
C LEU A 71 -24.20 0.98 -6.27
N GLN A 72 -25.23 1.15 -7.10
CA GLN A 72 -25.25 0.58 -8.46
C GLN A 72 -24.17 1.18 -9.37
N VAL A 73 -23.79 2.44 -9.16
CA VAL A 73 -22.70 3.10 -9.89
C VAL A 73 -21.34 2.64 -9.37
N ILE A 74 -21.17 2.54 -8.05
CA ILE A 74 -19.90 2.17 -7.40
C ILE A 74 -19.59 0.67 -7.56
N PHE A 75 -20.63 -0.18 -7.50
CA PHE A 75 -20.53 -1.62 -7.60
C PHE A 75 -21.24 -2.08 -8.89
N PRO A 76 -20.57 -2.02 -10.05
CA PRO A 76 -21.13 -2.51 -11.31
C PRO A 76 -21.36 -4.02 -11.28
N ASP A 77 -20.59 -4.75 -10.47
CA ASP A 77 -20.81 -6.16 -10.20
C ASP A 77 -21.68 -6.36 -8.95
N ARG A 78 -22.77 -7.11 -9.12
CA ARG A 78 -23.73 -7.42 -8.06
C ARG A 78 -23.15 -8.40 -7.04
N GLU A 79 -22.29 -9.33 -7.45
CA GLU A 79 -21.70 -10.32 -6.54
C GLU A 79 -20.79 -9.66 -5.50
N ASP A 80 -19.97 -8.71 -5.95
CA ASP A 80 -19.12 -7.89 -5.10
C ASP A 80 -19.92 -7.13 -4.04
N LEU A 81 -21.01 -6.48 -4.46
CA LEU A 81 -21.90 -5.76 -3.55
C LEU A 81 -22.55 -6.72 -2.53
N GLN A 82 -22.94 -7.92 -2.97
CA GLN A 82 -23.55 -8.92 -2.10
C GLN A 82 -22.59 -9.44 -1.03
N ILE A 83 -21.35 -9.75 -1.40
CA ILE A 83 -20.31 -10.21 -0.46
C ILE A 83 -20.03 -9.12 0.58
N SER A 84 -19.84 -7.88 0.12
CA SER A 84 -19.56 -6.73 0.98
C SER A 84 -20.70 -6.47 1.95
N THR A 85 -21.93 -6.43 1.44
CA THR A 85 -23.14 -6.20 2.23
C THR A 85 -23.28 -7.27 3.30
N SER A 86 -23.06 -8.54 2.95
CA SER A 86 -23.21 -9.65 3.91
C SER A 86 -22.24 -9.51 5.09
N ARG A 87 -20.99 -9.10 4.84
CA ARG A 87 -19.98 -8.89 5.89
C ARG A 87 -20.26 -7.67 6.75
N VAL A 88 -20.59 -6.54 6.11
CA VAL A 88 -20.97 -5.30 6.80
C VAL A 88 -22.24 -5.51 7.64
N PHE A 89 -23.22 -6.25 7.11
CA PHE A 89 -24.42 -6.65 7.83
C PHE A 89 -24.08 -7.48 9.07
N GLU A 90 -23.17 -8.44 8.95
CA GLU A 90 -22.74 -9.25 10.08
C GLU A 90 -22.05 -8.40 11.16
N ARG A 91 -21.24 -7.41 10.77
CA ARG A 91 -20.55 -6.52 11.71
C ARG A 91 -21.50 -5.59 12.46
N PHE A 92 -22.45 -4.97 11.77
CA PHE A 92 -23.31 -3.94 12.38
C PHE A 92 -24.65 -4.46 12.90
N ILE A 93 -25.24 -5.48 12.26
CA ILE A 93 -26.54 -6.03 12.68
C ILE A 93 -26.33 -7.25 13.58
N ASN A 94 -25.45 -8.18 13.21
CA ASN A 94 -25.18 -9.36 14.06
C ASN A 94 -24.15 -9.08 15.15
N HIS A 95 -23.49 -7.92 15.13
CA HIS A 95 -22.47 -7.49 16.10
C HIS A 95 -21.28 -8.46 16.17
N VAL A 96 -20.90 -9.06 15.04
CA VAL A 96 -19.67 -9.87 14.94
C VAL A 96 -18.53 -8.94 14.58
N ILE A 97 -17.61 -8.71 15.51
CA ILE A 97 -16.50 -7.77 15.33
C ILE A 97 -15.52 -8.31 14.29
N GLY A 98 -15.15 -9.58 14.43
CA GLY A 98 -14.18 -10.25 13.57
C GLY A 98 -14.35 -11.76 13.63
N LYS A 99 -13.95 -12.44 12.56
CA LYS A 99 -14.00 -13.90 12.48
C LYS A 99 -12.95 -14.44 11.51
N GLY A 100 -12.46 -15.64 11.77
CA GLY A 100 -11.49 -16.29 10.90
C GLY A 100 -10.83 -17.50 11.54
N PHE A 101 -9.91 -18.12 10.80
CA PHE A 101 -9.17 -19.28 11.30
C PHE A 101 -7.97 -18.85 12.14
N VAL A 102 -7.77 -19.55 13.26
CA VAL A 102 -6.63 -19.33 14.15
C VAL A 102 -6.12 -20.67 14.68
N LEU A 103 -4.84 -20.68 15.09
CA LEU A 103 -4.33 -21.69 15.98
C LEU A 103 -4.51 -21.19 17.42
N PHE A 104 -5.00 -22.03 18.32
CA PHE A 104 -5.14 -21.67 19.72
C PHE A 104 -4.81 -22.83 20.65
N ARG A 105 -4.49 -22.50 21.90
CA ARG A 105 -4.35 -23.48 22.98
C ARG A 105 -4.67 -22.85 24.32
N LYS A 106 -5.20 -23.65 25.24
CA LYS A 106 -5.44 -23.25 26.62
C LYS A 106 -4.22 -23.62 27.47
N VAL A 107 -3.60 -22.62 28.07
CA VAL A 107 -2.50 -22.77 29.01
C VAL A 107 -3.04 -22.51 30.41
N SER A 108 -3.10 -23.55 31.23
CA SER A 108 -3.43 -23.40 32.65
C SER A 108 -2.14 -23.48 33.46
N SER A 109 -1.87 -22.43 34.25
CA SER A 109 -0.74 -22.42 35.17
C SER A 109 -1.16 -23.14 36.45
N LYS A 110 -0.53 -24.27 36.76
CA LYS A 110 -0.66 -24.86 38.10
C LYS A 110 0.13 -24.00 39.08
N LYS A 111 -0.49 -23.66 40.22
CA LYS A 111 0.15 -22.94 41.35
C LYS A 111 1.47 -23.60 41.74
N GLY A 112 2.57 -23.02 41.27
CA GLY A 112 3.94 -23.39 41.60
C GLY A 112 4.81 -22.15 41.46
N CYS A 113 5.76 -21.97 42.37
CA CYS A 113 6.50 -20.72 42.61
C CYS A 113 7.50 -20.34 41.50
N LEU A 114 7.36 -20.86 40.28
CA LEU A 114 8.25 -20.62 39.16
C LEU A 114 7.49 -19.90 38.05
N ASN A 115 7.85 -18.64 37.85
CA ASN A 115 7.32 -17.79 36.80
C ASN A 115 7.56 -18.41 35.40
N PHE A 116 6.46 -18.78 34.75
CA PHE A 116 6.02 -18.42 33.39
C PHE A 116 7.02 -18.39 32.20
N LEU A 117 8.21 -18.98 32.31
CA LEU A 117 9.10 -19.14 31.15
C LEU A 117 9.05 -20.58 30.63
N ARG A 118 8.12 -20.77 29.69
CA ARG A 118 8.45 -21.36 28.38
C ARG A 118 8.71 -22.87 28.26
N LYS A 119 8.28 -23.77 29.16
CA LYS A 119 8.61 -25.21 28.96
C LYS A 119 7.59 -26.32 29.20
N ASN A 120 6.43 -26.12 29.85
CA ASN A 120 5.51 -27.25 30.12
C ASN A 120 4.03 -26.95 29.85
N CYS A 121 3.70 -26.47 28.65
CA CYS A 121 2.34 -26.59 28.15
C CYS A 121 2.22 -27.85 27.29
N ASN A 122 1.80 -28.98 27.90
CA ASN A 122 1.44 -30.21 27.18
C ASN A 122 0.21 -30.04 26.26
N SER A 123 -0.33 -28.82 26.12
CA SER A 123 -1.44 -28.52 25.23
C SER A 123 -0.91 -28.26 23.82
N ARG A 124 -1.22 -29.19 22.92
CA ARG A 124 -0.98 -29.08 21.47
C ARG A 124 -1.74 -27.86 20.92
N TRP A 125 -1.18 -27.19 19.94
CA TRP A 125 -1.90 -26.19 19.14
C TRP A 125 -3.10 -26.82 18.43
N ILE A 126 -4.25 -26.18 18.53
CA ILE A 126 -5.50 -26.63 17.94
C ILE A 126 -5.88 -25.63 16.86
N PHE A 127 -6.18 -26.13 15.67
CA PHE A 127 -6.72 -25.33 14.57
C PHE A 127 -8.23 -25.21 14.73
N GLY A 128 -8.76 -24.00 14.59
CA GLY A 128 -10.19 -23.76 14.70
C GLY A 128 -10.63 -22.41 14.15
N TRP A 129 -11.95 -22.23 14.19
CA TRP A 129 -12.62 -21.00 13.82
C TRP A 129 -12.80 -20.11 15.05
N CYS A 130 -12.39 -18.85 14.95
CA CYS A 130 -12.57 -17.82 15.95
C CYS A 130 -13.66 -16.85 15.50
N GLN A 131 -14.57 -16.51 16.41
CA GLN A 131 -15.58 -15.47 16.24
C GLN A 131 -15.55 -14.55 17.45
N ILE A 132 -15.40 -13.26 17.20
CA ILE A 132 -15.28 -12.22 18.21
C ILE A 132 -16.59 -11.42 18.23
N GLU A 133 -17.23 -11.39 19.40
CA GLU A 133 -18.45 -10.65 19.70
C GLU A 133 -18.14 -9.66 20.85
N PRO A 134 -18.98 -8.64 21.10
CA PRO A 134 -18.86 -7.80 22.29
C PRO A 134 -18.70 -8.64 23.57
N GLY A 135 -17.60 -8.45 24.29
CA GLY A 135 -17.30 -9.13 25.55
C GLY A 135 -17.05 -10.64 25.47
N ILE A 136 -17.09 -11.27 24.28
CA ILE A 136 -17.01 -12.73 24.15
C ILE A 136 -16.18 -13.12 22.91
N VAL A 137 -15.24 -14.05 23.09
CA VAL A 137 -14.56 -14.75 21.99
C VAL A 137 -15.00 -16.21 21.98
N ARG A 138 -15.64 -16.63 20.89
CA ARG A 138 -16.04 -18.02 20.65
C ARG A 138 -15.02 -18.70 19.76
N LEU A 139 -14.56 -19.87 20.17
CA LEU A 139 -13.65 -20.72 19.42
C LEU A 139 -14.32 -22.04 19.13
N LYS A 140 -14.24 -22.49 17.89
CA LYS A 140 -14.77 -23.78 17.46
C LYS A 140 -13.65 -24.60 16.84
N GLU A 141 -13.32 -25.72 17.46
CA GLU A 141 -12.37 -26.68 16.88
C GLU A 141 -12.94 -27.28 15.59
N THR A 142 -12.06 -27.72 14.70
CA THR A 142 -12.45 -28.55 13.55
C THR A 142 -13.21 -29.82 13.96
N ASN A 143 -12.95 -30.30 15.18
CA ASN A 143 -13.56 -31.52 15.72
C ASN A 143 -14.93 -31.27 16.37
N GLY A 144 -15.43 -30.03 16.34
CA GLY A 144 -16.77 -29.65 16.81
C GLY A 144 -16.86 -29.21 18.26
N LYS A 145 -15.76 -29.22 19.04
CA LYS A 145 -15.76 -28.65 20.40
C LYS A 145 -15.79 -27.12 20.33
N GLU A 146 -16.60 -26.52 21.18
CA GLU A 146 -16.75 -25.08 21.28
C GLU A 146 -16.23 -24.59 22.63
N TYR A 147 -15.46 -23.50 22.60
CA TYR A 147 -14.95 -22.80 23.76
C TYR A 147 -15.44 -21.36 23.73
N GLN A 148 -15.78 -20.85 24.90
CA GLN A 148 -16.16 -19.46 25.07
C GLN A 148 -15.19 -18.81 26.05
N ILE A 149 -14.66 -17.65 25.68
CA ILE A 149 -13.78 -16.83 26.50
C ILE A 149 -14.53 -15.52 26.74
N GLU A 150 -14.85 -15.25 28.00
CA GLU A 150 -15.43 -13.97 28.41
C GLU A 150 -14.30 -12.94 28.56
N ILE A 151 -14.48 -11.79 27.92
CA ILE A 151 -13.57 -10.66 27.98
C ILE A 151 -14.19 -9.63 28.93
N ASN A 152 -13.52 -9.48 30.07
CA ASN A 152 -13.88 -8.50 31.10
C ASN A 152 -12.85 -7.38 31.17
N GLU A 153 -13.09 -6.35 31.98
CA GLU A 153 -12.17 -5.22 32.16
C GLU A 153 -10.78 -5.67 32.65
N GLU A 154 -10.74 -6.71 33.48
CA GLU A 154 -9.51 -7.31 34.03
C GLU A 154 -8.76 -8.19 33.02
N THR A 155 -9.37 -8.51 31.87
CA THR A 155 -8.74 -9.36 30.85
C THR A 155 -7.62 -8.61 30.16
N ILE A 156 -6.41 -9.19 30.13
CA ILE A 156 -5.25 -8.59 29.47
C ILE A 156 -5.07 -9.24 28.09
N ILE A 157 -5.02 -8.42 27.05
CA ILE A 157 -4.78 -8.84 25.67
C ILE A 157 -3.41 -8.35 25.25
N GLU A 158 -2.45 -9.26 25.20
CA GLU A 158 -1.07 -8.93 24.82
C GLU A 158 -0.97 -8.70 23.32
N PRO A 159 -0.07 -7.79 22.88
CA PRO A 159 0.20 -7.60 21.46
C PRO A 159 0.80 -8.87 20.83
N PRO A 160 0.66 -9.03 19.50
CA PRO A 160 1.28 -10.14 18.82
C PRO A 160 2.80 -10.02 18.84
N THR A 161 3.47 -11.13 19.09
CA THR A 161 4.93 -11.27 19.12
C THR A 161 5.35 -12.33 18.12
N SER A 162 6.49 -12.14 17.46
CA SER A 162 7.02 -13.12 16.52
C SER A 162 7.72 -14.25 17.27
N ASP A 163 7.26 -15.49 17.07
CA ASP A 163 7.89 -16.71 17.59
C ASP A 163 8.24 -17.62 16.40
N GLY A 164 9.43 -17.40 15.81
CA GLY A 164 9.85 -18.06 14.58
C GLY A 164 9.01 -17.59 13.38
N GLU A 165 8.35 -18.54 12.70
CA GLU A 165 7.49 -18.28 11.53
C GLU A 165 6.04 -17.92 11.89
N GLN A 166 5.70 -17.88 13.18
CA GLN A 166 4.34 -17.65 13.66
C GLN A 166 4.26 -16.35 14.46
N CYS A 167 3.14 -15.65 14.36
CA CYS A 167 2.80 -14.53 15.22
C CYS A 167 1.87 -15.00 16.34
N VAL A 168 2.34 -14.91 17.57
CA VAL A 168 1.68 -15.42 18.78
C VAL A 168 1.20 -14.26 19.65
N TRP A 169 -0.03 -14.33 20.15
CA TRP A 169 -0.56 -13.40 21.15
C TRP A 169 -1.31 -14.14 22.25
N MET A 170 -1.60 -13.45 23.35
CA MET A 170 -2.19 -14.08 24.53
C MET A 170 -3.37 -13.28 25.08
N ILE A 171 -4.40 -14.01 25.53
CA ILE A 171 -5.48 -13.49 26.35
C ILE A 171 -5.34 -14.08 27.75
N ILE A 172 -5.09 -13.23 28.72
CA ILE A 172 -5.03 -13.59 30.14
C ILE A 172 -6.39 -13.22 30.74
N SER A 173 -7.26 -14.22 30.89
CA SER A 173 -8.60 -14.05 31.48
C SER A 173 -8.54 -14.10 33.01
N SER A 174 -7.66 -14.91 33.57
CA SER A 174 -7.36 -14.96 35.00
C SER A 174 -5.89 -15.39 35.20
N PRO A 175 -5.29 -15.18 36.38
CA PRO A 175 -3.93 -15.65 36.66
C PRO A 175 -3.74 -17.16 36.48
N GLU A 176 -4.82 -17.94 36.51
CA GLU A 176 -4.79 -19.40 36.36
C GLU A 176 -5.08 -19.87 34.92
N ILE A 177 -5.68 -19.02 34.08
CA ILE A 177 -6.13 -19.36 32.73
C ILE A 177 -5.65 -18.32 31.71
N THR A 178 -4.73 -18.76 30.85
CA THR A 178 -4.24 -18.01 29.69
C THR A 178 -4.59 -18.75 28.41
N TYR A 179 -5.12 -18.05 27.42
CA TYR A 179 -5.32 -18.56 26.07
C TYR A 179 -4.22 -17.99 25.19
N GLN A 180 -3.51 -18.88 24.49
CA GLN A 180 -2.53 -18.47 23.49
C GLN A 180 -3.11 -18.70 22.11
N PHE A 181 -2.85 -17.76 21.23
CA PHE A 181 -3.27 -17.76 19.85
C PHE A 181 -2.07 -17.60 18.94
N SER A 182 -2.18 -18.12 17.72
CA SER A 182 -1.14 -18.05 16.71
C SER A 182 -1.77 -17.91 15.32
N HIS A 183 -1.11 -17.11 14.47
CA HIS A 183 -1.43 -16.99 13.06
C HIS A 183 -0.13 -16.90 12.24
N LEU A 184 -0.15 -17.41 11.00
CA LEU A 184 1.00 -17.39 10.10
C LEU A 184 1.25 -16.00 9.50
N ASP A 185 0.18 -15.29 9.17
CA ASP A 185 0.21 -13.89 8.71
C ASP A 185 0.23 -12.93 9.92
N PRO A 186 1.29 -12.10 10.08
CA PRO A 186 1.37 -11.07 11.11
C PRO A 186 0.25 -10.03 11.03
N ILE A 187 -0.24 -9.73 9.82
CA ILE A 187 -1.29 -8.74 9.60
C ILE A 187 -2.60 -9.25 10.22
N GLN A 188 -2.95 -10.52 9.97
CA GLN A 188 -4.12 -11.13 10.57
C GLN A 188 -4.00 -11.20 12.09
N ALA A 189 -2.82 -11.52 12.65
CA ALA A 189 -2.62 -11.51 14.09
C ALA A 189 -2.88 -10.13 14.70
N GLN A 190 -2.42 -9.05 14.05
CA GLN A 190 -2.72 -7.69 14.47
C GLN A 190 -4.21 -7.35 14.38
N LEU A 191 -4.89 -7.78 13.31
CA LEU A 191 -6.34 -7.58 13.15
C LEU A 191 -7.12 -8.28 14.25
N PHE A 192 -6.84 -9.55 14.54
CA PHE A 192 -7.48 -10.27 15.65
C PHE A 192 -7.25 -9.59 17.00
N VAL A 193 -6.03 -9.13 17.29
CA VAL A 193 -5.75 -8.42 18.55
C VAL A 193 -6.52 -7.10 18.63
N LYS A 194 -6.62 -6.36 17.51
CA LYS A 194 -7.43 -5.14 17.44
C LYS A 194 -8.92 -5.44 17.68
N ASP A 195 -9.45 -6.48 17.06
CA ASP A 195 -10.84 -6.91 17.20
C ASP A 195 -11.16 -7.38 18.63
N MET A 196 -10.25 -8.11 19.26
CA MET A 196 -10.38 -8.54 20.66
C MET A 196 -10.32 -7.34 21.63
N ARG A 197 -9.50 -6.33 21.34
CA ARG A 197 -9.48 -5.08 22.12
C ARG A 197 -10.77 -4.30 21.92
N LEU A 198 -11.29 -4.22 20.70
CA LEU A 198 -12.61 -3.61 20.46
C LEU A 198 -13.72 -4.35 21.22
N SER A 199 -13.67 -5.67 21.27
CA SER A 199 -14.58 -6.51 22.07
C SER A 199 -14.48 -6.22 23.57
N LYS A 200 -13.28 -5.91 24.07
CA LYS A 200 -13.05 -5.50 25.46
C LYS A 200 -13.61 -4.09 25.74
N ASP A 201 -13.26 -3.12 24.90
CA ASP A 201 -13.60 -1.71 25.09
C ASP A 201 -15.11 -1.48 24.92
N TYR A 202 -15.75 -2.24 24.02
CA TYR A 202 -17.17 -2.20 23.72
C TYR A 202 -17.80 -3.58 24.00
N ASN A 203 -17.90 -3.92 25.28
CA ASN A 203 -18.27 -5.26 25.77
C ASN A 203 -19.74 -5.67 25.60
N ASN A 204 -20.62 -4.75 25.20
CA ASN A 204 -22.03 -5.03 24.96
C ASN A 204 -22.45 -4.54 23.57
N ARG A 205 -23.45 -5.20 22.99
CA ARG A 205 -24.00 -4.89 21.66
C ARG A 205 -24.47 -3.43 21.57
N ASP A 206 -25.16 -2.95 22.59
CA ASP A 206 -25.67 -1.57 22.62
C ASP A 206 -24.52 -0.54 22.63
N VAL A 207 -23.47 -0.81 23.40
CA VAL A 207 -22.31 0.08 23.52
C VAL A 207 -21.50 0.09 22.21
N LEU A 208 -21.37 -1.06 21.55
CA LEU A 208 -20.75 -1.17 20.24
C LEU A 208 -21.56 -0.46 19.16
N ALA A 209 -22.89 -0.61 19.17
CA ALA A 209 -23.78 0.07 18.24
C ALA A 209 -23.71 1.59 18.41
N ASP A 210 -23.67 2.09 19.65
CA ASP A 210 -23.50 3.52 19.95
C ASP A 210 -22.14 4.05 19.47
N PHE A 211 -21.08 3.27 19.61
CA PHE A 211 -19.77 3.61 19.07
C PHE A 211 -19.78 3.70 17.55
N ASP A 212 -20.36 2.71 16.88
CA ASP A 212 -20.46 2.65 15.41
C ASP A 212 -21.34 3.80 14.88
N TYR A 213 -22.43 4.14 15.57
CA TYR A 213 -23.29 5.29 15.24
C TYR A 213 -22.55 6.62 15.42
N LYS A 214 -21.84 6.82 16.53
CA LYS A 214 -21.01 8.03 16.72
C LYS A 214 -19.92 8.14 15.66
N ARG A 215 -19.34 7.01 15.25
CA ARG A 215 -18.30 6.96 14.20
C ARG A 215 -18.86 7.33 12.82
N SER A 216 -20.08 6.91 12.49
CA SER A 216 -20.73 7.28 11.21
C SER A 216 -21.10 8.77 11.13
N MET A 217 -21.29 9.41 12.28
CA MET A 217 -21.58 10.85 12.39
C MET A 217 -20.33 11.73 12.34
N LYS A 218 -19.13 11.16 12.50
CA LYS A 218 -17.88 11.91 12.37
C LYS A 218 -17.70 12.25 10.90
N MET A 219 -17.93 13.52 10.56
CA MET A 219 -17.41 14.10 9.33
C MET A 219 -15.90 13.84 9.33
N ARG A 220 -15.40 13.10 8.34
CA ARG A 220 -13.96 13.09 8.12
C ARG A 220 -13.55 14.54 7.90
N PRO A 221 -12.39 14.98 8.42
CA PRO A 221 -11.80 16.20 7.92
C PRO A 221 -11.84 16.10 6.40
N ARG A 222 -12.60 16.97 5.74
CA ARG A 222 -12.26 17.33 4.38
C ARG A 222 -10.88 17.90 4.56
N ASP A 223 -9.86 17.11 4.27
CA ASP A 223 -8.50 17.61 4.22
C ASP A 223 -8.39 18.48 2.97
N GLU A 224 -9.22 19.53 2.86
CA GLU A 224 -9.12 20.59 1.89
C GLU A 224 -7.74 21.24 1.98
N LYS A 225 -7.13 21.24 3.17
CA LYS A 225 -5.77 21.70 3.38
C LYS A 225 -4.73 20.77 2.74
N ILE A 226 -4.74 19.47 3.07
CA ILE A 226 -3.82 18.48 2.46
C ILE A 226 -4.08 18.39 0.96
N ARG A 227 -5.34 18.46 0.53
CA ARG A 227 -5.72 18.47 -0.88
C ARG A 227 -5.22 19.70 -1.61
N LYS A 228 -5.34 20.90 -1.04
CA LYS A 228 -4.78 22.13 -1.62
C LYS A 228 -3.26 22.09 -1.65
N GLU A 229 -2.62 21.50 -0.64
CA GLU A 229 -1.17 21.28 -0.62
C GLU A 229 -0.74 20.30 -1.71
N LEU A 230 -1.43 19.18 -1.88
CA LEU A 230 -1.19 18.20 -2.94
C LEU A 230 -1.47 18.77 -4.34
N GLU A 231 -2.50 19.60 -4.50
CA GLU A 231 -2.83 20.25 -5.76
C GLU A 231 -1.76 21.29 -6.14
N LYS A 232 -1.25 22.04 -5.16
CA LYS A 232 -0.13 22.97 -5.35
C LYS A 232 1.18 22.24 -5.65
N ASP A 233 1.45 21.13 -4.97
CA ASP A 233 2.64 20.31 -5.25
C ASP A 233 2.55 19.65 -6.63
N LYS A 234 1.36 19.24 -7.05
CA LYS A 234 1.12 18.75 -8.42
C LYS A 234 1.41 19.84 -9.46
N GLU A 235 0.91 21.06 -9.27
CA GLU A 235 1.21 22.19 -10.17
C GLU A 235 2.72 22.48 -10.23
N ARG A 236 3.42 22.44 -9.08
CA ARG A 236 4.88 22.60 -9.04
C ARG A 236 5.60 21.54 -9.86
N LEU A 237 5.21 20.27 -9.70
CA LEU A 237 5.81 19.15 -10.42
C LEU A 237 5.52 19.20 -11.94
N GLU A 238 4.34 19.69 -12.34
CA GLU A 238 4.02 19.88 -13.76
C GLU A 238 4.90 20.97 -14.40
N VAL A 239 5.21 22.05 -13.69
CA VAL A 239 6.14 23.08 -14.15
C VAL A 239 7.56 22.52 -14.29
N GLU A 240 8.05 21.81 -13.28
CA GLU A 240 9.38 21.19 -13.30
C GLU A 240 9.53 20.17 -14.43
N LEU A 241 8.48 19.38 -14.70
CA LEU A 241 8.45 18.44 -15.81
C LEU A 241 8.52 19.15 -17.18
N GLU A 242 7.86 20.30 -17.32
CA GLU A 242 7.89 21.07 -18.56
C GLU A 242 9.24 21.75 -18.79
N GLU A 243 9.90 22.21 -17.72
CA GLU A 243 11.28 22.69 -17.78
C GLU A 243 12.25 21.59 -18.18
N GLU A 244 12.13 20.38 -17.61
CA GLU A 244 12.92 19.21 -18.00
C GLU A 244 12.70 18.80 -19.46
N ARG A 245 11.46 18.88 -19.95
CA ARG A 245 11.17 18.65 -21.37
C ARG A 245 11.86 19.67 -22.27
N LYS A 246 11.83 20.95 -21.88
CA LYS A 246 12.52 22.01 -22.63
C LYS A 246 14.04 21.82 -22.62
N ASN A 247 14.61 21.49 -21.47
CA ASN A 247 16.04 21.21 -21.35
C ASN A 247 16.47 20.03 -22.23
N ARG A 248 15.66 18.96 -22.28
CA ARG A 248 15.93 17.84 -23.20
C ARG A 248 15.85 18.22 -24.67
N LEU A 249 14.90 19.07 -25.05
CA LEU A 249 14.81 19.58 -26.42
C LEU A 249 16.02 20.44 -26.78
N ASP A 250 16.44 21.32 -25.87
CA ASP A 250 17.62 22.15 -26.06
C ASP A 250 18.90 21.29 -26.16
N GLU A 251 19.00 20.23 -25.36
CA GLU A 251 20.10 19.27 -25.46
C GLU A 251 20.10 18.53 -26.82
N GLU A 252 18.94 18.10 -27.31
CA GLU A 252 18.80 17.47 -28.62
C GLU A 252 19.19 18.43 -29.77
N ILE A 253 18.81 19.70 -29.67
CA ILE A 253 19.23 20.75 -30.60
C ILE A 253 20.75 20.91 -30.58
N VAL A 254 21.37 20.98 -29.39
CA VAL A 254 22.83 21.10 -29.25
C VAL A 254 23.52 19.87 -29.85
N ARG A 255 23.07 18.65 -29.54
CA ARG A 255 23.60 17.42 -30.16
C ARG A 255 23.47 17.45 -31.69
N GLY A 256 22.33 17.89 -32.20
CA GLY A 256 22.07 18.07 -33.64
C GLY A 256 22.91 19.15 -34.31
N LEU A 257 23.31 20.20 -33.58
CA LEU A 257 24.23 21.24 -34.07
C LEU A 257 25.68 20.74 -34.07
N THR A 258 26.12 20.11 -32.98
CA THR A 258 27.49 19.57 -32.86
C THR A 258 27.77 18.52 -33.92
N THR A 259 26.83 17.60 -34.16
CA THR A 259 26.94 16.60 -35.24
C THR A 259 27.03 17.23 -36.63
N ARG A 260 26.23 18.28 -36.90
CA ARG A 260 26.30 19.03 -38.17
C ARG A 260 27.62 19.77 -38.35
N LEU A 261 28.11 20.44 -37.32
CA LEU A 261 29.40 21.14 -37.34
C LEU A 261 30.55 20.17 -37.56
N LEU A 262 30.54 19.03 -36.86
CA LEU A 262 31.54 17.98 -37.04
C LEU A 262 31.53 17.44 -38.47
N LYS A 263 30.35 17.20 -39.04
CA LYS A 263 30.24 16.79 -40.45
C LYS A 263 30.79 17.84 -41.41
N GLN A 264 30.52 19.12 -41.19
CA GLN A 264 31.07 20.21 -42.01
C GLN A 264 32.60 20.33 -41.89
N GLU A 265 33.16 20.14 -40.69
CA GLU A 265 34.61 20.07 -40.47
C GLU A 265 35.23 18.88 -41.21
N MET A 266 34.60 17.70 -41.14
CA MET A 266 35.04 16.51 -41.86
C MET A 266 35.05 16.75 -43.38
N GLU A 267 33.96 17.30 -43.94
CA GLU A 267 33.87 17.61 -45.37
C GLU A 267 34.95 18.62 -45.81
N LYS A 268 35.23 19.65 -45.00
CA LYS A 268 36.34 20.59 -45.25
C LYS A 268 37.71 19.92 -45.18
N SER A 269 37.90 19.03 -44.21
CA SER A 269 39.15 18.26 -44.07
C SER A 269 39.38 17.36 -45.28
N GLU A 270 38.35 16.65 -45.75
CA GLU A 270 38.40 15.82 -46.96
C GLU A 270 38.74 16.66 -48.21
N GLN A 271 38.10 17.82 -48.38
CA GLN A 271 38.42 18.75 -49.47
C GLN A 271 39.88 19.23 -49.39
N MET A 272 40.37 19.56 -48.20
CA MET A 272 41.75 19.98 -48.01
C MET A 272 42.74 18.84 -48.28
N GLN A 273 42.42 17.60 -47.89
CA GLN A 273 43.22 16.42 -48.21
C GLN A 273 43.28 16.16 -49.72
N GLN A 274 42.16 16.33 -50.44
CA GLN A 274 42.14 16.24 -51.90
C GLN A 274 43.02 17.33 -52.54
N VAL A 275 42.93 18.57 -52.07
CA VAL A 275 43.79 19.67 -52.55
C VAL A 275 45.27 19.39 -52.26
N ILE A 276 45.62 18.92 -51.07
CA ILE A 276 47.01 18.54 -50.72
C ILE A 276 47.49 17.39 -51.62
N PHE A 277 46.65 16.40 -51.88
CA PHE A 277 46.97 15.29 -52.78
C PHE A 277 47.20 15.77 -54.21
N GLU A 278 46.35 16.66 -54.74
CA GLU A 278 46.55 17.26 -56.06
C GLU A 278 47.81 18.13 -56.14
N LEU A 279 48.11 18.90 -55.08
CA LEU A 279 49.31 19.71 -55.00
C LEU A 279 50.57 18.83 -54.92
N ARG A 280 50.55 17.72 -54.17
CA ARG A 280 51.63 16.73 -54.15
C ARG A 280 51.81 16.09 -55.52
N ASN A 281 50.75 15.67 -56.17
CA ASN A 281 50.83 15.13 -57.53
C ASN A 281 51.43 16.15 -58.50
N LYS A 282 51.04 17.43 -58.43
CA LYS A 282 51.63 18.49 -59.25
C LYS A 282 53.11 18.71 -58.94
N LEU A 283 53.51 18.67 -57.66
CA LEU A 283 54.91 18.75 -57.24
C LEU A 283 55.73 17.56 -57.72
N ASP A 284 55.18 16.34 -57.68
CA ASP A 284 55.83 15.13 -58.18
C ASP A 284 55.94 15.12 -59.72
N HIS A 285 55.00 15.78 -60.41
CA HIS A 285 55.05 15.97 -61.87
C HIS A 285 56.02 17.10 -62.27
N GLU A 286 56.16 18.17 -61.48
CA GLU A 286 57.14 19.24 -61.70
C GLU A 286 58.57 18.83 -61.31
N ASN A 287 58.74 17.96 -60.32
CA ASN A 287 60.04 17.38 -59.91
C ASN A 287 60.42 16.10 -60.69
N GLY A 288 59.71 15.81 -61.78
CA GLY A 288 60.02 14.69 -62.69
C GLY A 288 61.33 14.83 -63.48
N HIS A 289 62.20 15.80 -63.15
CA HIS A 289 63.59 15.91 -63.60
C HIS A 289 64.48 16.40 -62.44
N GLU A 290 64.80 15.54 -61.47
CA GLU A 290 66.19 15.24 -61.03
C GLU A 290 66.22 14.52 -59.67
N ALA A 291 66.96 13.40 -59.69
CA ALA A 291 67.79 12.83 -58.63
C ALA A 291 67.20 12.50 -57.24
N THR A 292 67.17 11.19 -56.98
CA THR A 292 67.53 10.50 -55.74
C THR A 292 68.26 11.34 -54.69
N ILE A 293 67.65 11.58 -53.52
CA ILE A 293 68.36 11.81 -52.26
C ILE A 293 67.57 11.13 -51.13
N GLU A 294 68.23 10.17 -50.47
CA GLU A 294 67.86 9.69 -49.14
C GLU A 294 68.00 10.85 -48.14
N GLU A 295 66.92 11.21 -47.44
CA GLU A 295 67.03 12.01 -46.22
C GLU A 295 66.16 11.42 -45.11
N LYS A 296 66.83 10.73 -44.19
CA LYS A 296 66.36 10.51 -42.84
C LYS A 296 66.16 11.88 -42.18
N VAL A 297 64.91 12.32 -42.04
CA VAL A 297 64.56 13.33 -41.04
C VAL A 297 63.73 12.67 -39.95
N LEU A 298 64.39 12.56 -38.81
CA LEU A 298 63.90 12.14 -37.52
C LEU A 298 62.87 13.17 -37.02
N VAL A 299 61.58 12.96 -37.29
CA VAL A 299 60.53 13.66 -36.53
C VAL A 299 60.24 12.81 -35.30
N LYS A 300 60.87 13.18 -34.18
CA LYS A 300 60.33 12.88 -32.86
C LYS A 300 58.94 13.49 -32.78
N GLN A 301 57.91 12.67 -32.97
CA GLN A 301 56.64 12.92 -32.32
C GLN A 301 56.71 12.17 -31.00
N GLU A 302 56.77 12.94 -29.92
CA GLU A 302 56.35 12.50 -28.60
C GLU A 302 54.95 11.91 -28.75
N SER A 303 54.89 10.58 -28.87
CA SER A 303 53.70 9.84 -28.48
C SER A 303 53.62 9.96 -26.97
N GLU A 304 53.08 11.08 -26.48
CA GLU A 304 52.39 11.04 -25.20
C GLU A 304 51.26 10.03 -25.38
N ALA A 305 51.49 8.86 -24.80
CA ALA A 305 50.46 7.90 -24.51
C ALA A 305 49.43 8.64 -23.63
N PHE A 306 48.39 9.18 -24.25
CA PHE A 306 47.12 9.24 -23.56
C PHE A 306 46.71 7.80 -23.38
N GLU A 307 46.97 7.29 -22.18
CA GLU A 307 46.26 6.16 -21.63
C GLU A 307 44.78 6.40 -21.92
N ASN A 308 44.23 5.62 -22.84
CA ASN A 308 42.80 5.39 -22.85
C ASN A 308 42.53 4.65 -21.55
N GLU A 309 42.40 5.38 -20.44
CA GLU A 309 41.57 4.93 -19.34
C GLU A 309 40.16 4.84 -19.95
N GLU A 310 39.84 3.66 -20.47
CA GLU A 310 38.47 3.19 -20.52
C GLU A 310 37.95 3.36 -19.09
N ILE A 311 37.23 4.45 -18.85
CA ILE A 311 36.37 4.57 -17.69
C ILE A 311 35.32 3.49 -17.91
N GLU A 312 35.60 2.30 -17.40
CA GLU A 312 34.64 1.23 -17.26
C GLU A 312 33.61 1.75 -16.27
N ILE A 313 32.54 2.37 -16.79
CA ILE A 313 31.36 2.71 -15.99
C ILE A 313 30.74 1.36 -15.61
N ILE A 314 31.19 0.82 -14.48
CA ILE A 314 30.56 -0.33 -13.84
C ILE A 314 29.20 0.16 -13.37
N LEU A 315 28.19 -0.04 -14.23
CA LEU A 315 26.80 0.10 -13.84
C LEU A 315 26.56 -0.89 -12.69
N PRO A 316 26.08 -0.43 -11.53
CA PRO A 316 25.86 -1.31 -10.40
C PRO A 316 24.89 -2.42 -10.83
N SER A 317 25.20 -3.65 -10.44
CA SER A 317 24.33 -4.79 -10.66
C SER A 317 22.93 -4.44 -10.13
N ARG A 318 21.90 -5.00 -10.77
CA ARG A 318 20.51 -4.88 -10.29
C ARG A 318 20.40 -5.23 -8.80
N GLU A 319 21.23 -6.15 -8.31
CA GLU A 319 21.28 -6.53 -6.89
C GLU A 319 21.90 -5.44 -6.00
N ASP A 320 22.89 -4.70 -6.48
CA ASP A 320 23.52 -3.59 -5.75
C ASP A 320 22.59 -2.38 -5.65
N GLN A 321 21.81 -2.12 -6.71
CA GLN A 321 20.77 -1.07 -6.69
C GLN A 321 19.67 -1.41 -5.68
N ILE A 322 19.28 -2.68 -5.59
CA ILE A 322 18.29 -3.15 -4.60
C ILE A 322 18.85 -3.04 -3.18
N GLN A 323 20.13 -3.36 -2.97
CA GLN A 323 20.77 -3.23 -1.66
C GLN A 323 20.92 -1.76 -1.22
N GLN A 324 21.28 -0.85 -2.13
CA GLN A 324 21.31 0.58 -1.84
C GLN A 324 19.91 1.12 -1.50
N TYR A 325 18.88 0.71 -2.25
CA TYR A 325 17.50 1.09 -1.96
C TYR A 325 17.04 0.57 -0.59
N ALA A 326 17.38 -0.67 -0.25
CA ALA A 326 17.11 -1.26 1.07
C ALA A 326 17.84 -0.49 2.18
N TYR A 327 19.11 -0.16 2.00
CA TYR A 327 19.90 0.60 2.97
C TYR A 327 19.30 2.00 3.23
N HIS A 328 18.88 2.71 2.18
CA HIS A 328 18.21 4.01 2.33
C HIS A 328 16.83 3.91 3.02
N LEU A 329 16.08 2.83 2.82
CA LEU A 329 14.82 2.55 3.54
C LEU A 329 15.04 2.26 5.03
N TYR A 330 16.12 1.58 5.40
CA TYR A 330 16.43 1.33 6.81
C TYR A 330 17.01 2.57 7.51
N ALA A 331 17.81 3.38 6.81
CA ALA A 331 18.35 4.63 7.35
C ALA A 331 17.26 5.67 7.62
N SER A 332 16.23 5.73 6.78
CA SER A 332 15.08 6.64 6.96
C SER A 332 14.10 6.21 8.06
N GLN A 333 14.22 4.99 8.60
CA GLN A 333 13.43 4.52 9.76
C GLN A 333 14.14 4.73 11.11
N ALA A 334 15.43 5.05 11.10
CA ALA A 334 16.23 5.16 12.32
C ALA A 334 16.23 6.57 12.95
N ASP A 335 15.80 7.60 12.20
CA ASP A 335 15.85 9.00 12.65
C ASP A 335 14.53 9.54 13.25
N ASP A 336 13.42 8.80 13.21
CA ASP A 336 12.14 9.23 13.79
C ASP A 336 11.90 8.63 15.19
N HIS A 337 12.70 9.10 16.14
CA HIS A 337 12.29 9.14 17.55
C HIS A 337 11.64 10.50 17.82
N ILE A 338 10.31 10.56 18.03
CA ILE A 338 9.59 11.47 18.98
C ILE A 338 8.04 11.27 18.92
N THR A 339 7.49 10.88 20.08
CA THR A 339 6.16 11.12 20.70
C THR A 339 4.82 10.73 20.02
N SER A 340 4.33 9.55 20.41
CA SER A 340 3.01 9.15 20.99
C SER A 340 1.64 9.64 20.48
N ASP A 341 1.48 10.71 19.70
CA ASP A 341 0.11 11.21 19.38
C ASP A 341 -0.24 11.27 17.88
N GLU A 342 0.65 10.81 16.98
CA GLU A 342 0.45 10.86 15.50
C GLU A 342 0.39 9.48 14.81
N GLU A 343 0.16 8.40 15.56
CA GLU A 343 0.29 7.01 15.08
C GLU A 343 -0.75 6.54 14.02
N GLU A 344 -1.71 7.38 13.60
CA GLU A 344 -2.78 6.97 12.69
C GLU A 344 -2.61 7.37 11.20
N ILE A 345 -1.60 8.16 10.83
CA ILE A 345 -1.58 8.77 9.48
C ILE A 345 -0.86 7.93 8.40
N TRP A 346 0.01 6.98 8.76
CA TRP A 346 0.92 6.38 7.76
C TRP A 346 0.70 4.89 7.41
N LYS A 347 -0.38 4.24 7.84
CA LYS A 347 -0.63 2.81 7.53
C LYS A 347 -1.36 2.52 6.21
N GLN A 348 -1.42 3.44 5.24
CA GLN A 348 -2.20 3.24 4.00
C GLN A 348 -1.43 2.94 2.72
N ASN A 349 -0.09 2.92 2.71
CA ASN A 349 0.66 2.80 1.44
C ASN A 349 1.66 1.63 1.40
N TYR A 350 1.22 0.37 1.55
CA TYR A 350 1.98 -0.76 1.02
C TYR A 350 1.05 -1.91 0.58
N ASN A 351 0.72 -1.94 -0.71
CA ASN A 351 0.37 -3.15 -1.46
C ASN A 351 0.40 -2.82 -2.97
N LEU A 352 1.60 -2.71 -3.52
CA LEU A 352 1.82 -2.83 -4.96
C LEU A 352 2.99 -3.78 -5.19
N ILE A 353 2.71 -5.09 -5.12
CA ILE A 353 3.61 -6.09 -5.72
C ILE A 353 3.12 -6.27 -7.15
N VAL A 354 3.78 -5.62 -8.10
CA VAL A 354 3.58 -5.88 -9.53
C VAL A 354 4.27 -7.20 -9.84
N SER A 355 3.48 -8.27 -9.98
CA SER A 355 3.95 -9.52 -10.56
C SER A 355 4.03 -9.35 -12.09
N THR A 356 5.24 -9.17 -12.62
CA THR A 356 5.50 -9.34 -14.05
C THR A 356 5.98 -10.77 -14.29
N GLN A 357 5.06 -11.71 -14.43
CA GLN A 357 5.34 -12.95 -15.15
C GLN A 357 4.86 -12.77 -16.59
N SER A 358 5.83 -12.63 -17.50
CA SER A 358 5.64 -12.69 -18.95
C SER A 358 5.58 -14.15 -19.42
N VAL A 359 4.66 -14.42 -20.34
CA VAL A 359 4.48 -15.67 -21.11
C VAL A 359 5.67 -15.95 -22.01
#